data_AF-A0A4Z2EVC0-F1
#
_entry.id   AF-A0A4Z2EVC0-F1
#
_cell.length_a   1.000
_cell.length_b   1.000
_cell.length_c   1.000
_cell.angle_alpha   90.00
_cell.angle_beta   90.00
_cell.angle_gamma   90.00
#
_symmetry.space_group_name_H-M   'P 1'
#
loop_
_entity.id
_entity.type
_entity.pdbx_description
1 polymer ?
#
loop_
_entity_poly.entity_id
_entity_poly.type
_entity_poly.pdbx_seq_one_letter_code
_entity_poly.pdbx_strand_id
1 'polypeptide(L)'
;MAANYLQSLDWRKNPEILKTIIGFYTKGRAPDLLAGFYEACAQVEIDDYQNYEKALDALTEAFKCLSRAQDTGQQEGRLAELQHRVALIKKFVHARSLYPEDPVAAVQLCESLLEEPELDPAVRTGDAFGFLVEHHCQQGDFQQASRRLQQLQRLLPAQSVKLYVSPASLQALQREGGVALDRGPGRRRSLKEEEEEEEEEEVEEDLPVS
;
A
#
# COMPACT_ATOMS: atom_id res chain seq x y z
N MET A 1 6.97 -16.29 17.34
CA MET A 1 8.01 -15.43 17.93
C MET A 1 9.11 -15.01 16.94
N ALA A 2 9.51 -15.82 15.95
CA ALA A 2 10.54 -15.43 14.98
C ALA A 2 10.12 -14.32 13.99
N ALA A 3 8.84 -14.26 13.58
CA ALA A 3 8.33 -13.26 12.63
C ALA A 3 8.60 -11.80 13.07
N ASN A 4 8.37 -11.48 14.35
CA ASN A 4 8.59 -10.13 14.89
C ASN A 4 10.09 -9.76 14.96
N TYR A 5 10.98 -10.74 15.16
CA TYR A 5 12.43 -10.50 15.18
C TYR A 5 12.96 -10.25 13.76
N LEU A 6 12.46 -10.98 12.77
CA LEU A 6 12.86 -10.82 11.36
C LEU A 6 12.37 -9.51 10.75
N GLN A 7 11.18 -9.03 11.14
CA GLN A 7 10.66 -7.71 10.77
C GLN A 7 11.51 -6.55 11.34
N SER A 8 12.15 -6.75 12.49
CA SER A 8 13.01 -5.74 13.12
C SER A 8 14.42 -5.65 12.50
N LEU A 9 14.80 -6.65 11.69
CA LEU A 9 16.11 -6.72 11.08
C LEU A 9 16.09 -6.03 9.71
N ASP A 10 17.03 -5.11 9.48
CA ASP A 10 17.23 -4.37 8.23
C ASP A 10 17.83 -5.28 7.11
N TRP A 11 17.22 -6.44 6.85
CA TRP A 11 17.69 -7.43 5.85
C TRP A 11 17.81 -6.84 4.44
N ARG A 12 17.00 -5.82 4.13
CA ARG A 12 17.06 -5.09 2.85
C ARG A 12 18.34 -4.29 2.69
N LYS A 13 18.86 -3.69 3.77
CA LYS A 13 20.11 -2.89 3.75
C LYS A 13 21.35 -3.75 3.90
N ASN A 14 21.22 -4.95 4.47
CA ASN A 14 22.35 -5.83 4.75
C ASN A 14 22.13 -7.24 4.19
N PRO A 15 22.68 -7.55 2.99
CA PRO A 15 22.54 -8.87 2.38
C PRO A 15 23.19 -9.99 3.21
N GLU A 16 24.12 -9.67 4.13
CA GLU A 16 24.71 -10.68 5.03
C GLU A 16 23.72 -11.14 6.10
N ILE A 17 22.81 -10.26 6.55
CA ILE A 17 21.72 -10.65 7.45
C ILE A 17 20.79 -11.63 6.74
N LEU A 18 20.42 -11.34 5.48
CA LEU A 18 19.60 -12.22 4.65
C LEU A 18 20.24 -13.61 4.51
N LYS A 19 21.53 -13.67 4.13
CA LYS A 19 22.28 -14.93 4.03
C LYS A 19 22.33 -15.69 5.34
N THR A 20 22.50 -14.99 6.46
CA THR A 20 22.55 -15.60 7.80
C THR A 20 21.21 -16.23 8.16
N ILE A 21 20.10 -15.55 7.89
CA ILE A 21 18.73 -16.04 8.13
C ILE A 21 18.46 -17.29 7.27
N ILE A 22 18.74 -17.20 5.96
CA ILE A 22 18.61 -18.34 5.03
C ILE A 22 19.45 -19.52 5.53
N GLY A 23 20.70 -19.26 5.91
CA GLY A 23 21.61 -20.27 6.45
C GLY A 23 21.10 -20.91 7.73
N PHE A 24 20.51 -20.13 8.65
CA PHE A 24 19.95 -20.62 9.90
C PHE A 24 18.80 -21.61 9.65
N TYR A 25 17.82 -21.24 8.83
CA TYR A 25 16.68 -22.11 8.54
C TYR A 25 17.04 -23.33 7.67
N THR A 26 17.97 -23.15 6.74
CA THR A 26 18.47 -24.26 5.90
C THR A 26 19.19 -25.30 6.75
N LYS A 27 20.10 -24.87 7.66
CA LYS A 27 20.81 -25.76 8.58
C LYS A 27 19.87 -26.40 9.60
N GLY A 28 18.86 -25.65 10.05
CA GLY A 28 17.83 -26.12 10.97
C GLY A 28 16.77 -27.05 10.35
N ARG A 29 16.84 -27.32 9.04
CA ARG A 29 15.87 -28.13 8.29
C ARG A 29 14.42 -27.69 8.50
N ALA A 30 14.20 -26.37 8.49
CA ALA A 30 12.88 -25.77 8.71
C ALA A 30 12.39 -25.01 7.46
N PRO A 31 12.04 -25.71 6.36
CA PRO A 31 11.60 -25.09 5.12
C PRO A 31 10.32 -24.27 5.28
N ASP A 32 9.40 -24.67 6.17
CA ASP A 32 8.15 -23.94 6.44
C ASP A 32 8.40 -22.55 7.04
N LEU A 33 9.39 -22.46 7.95
CA LEU A 33 9.77 -21.19 8.57
C LEU A 33 10.52 -20.29 7.60
N LEU A 34 11.34 -20.87 6.73
CA LEU A 34 12.03 -20.13 5.67
C LEU A 34 11.04 -19.57 4.65
N ALA A 35 10.01 -20.34 4.28
CA ALA A 35 8.95 -19.85 3.41
C ALA A 35 8.19 -18.68 4.05
N GLY A 36 7.81 -18.80 5.32
CA GLY A 36 7.17 -17.70 6.04
C GLY A 36 8.04 -16.43 6.12
N PHE A 37 9.37 -16.57 6.17
CA PHE A 37 10.28 -15.42 6.08
C PHE A 37 10.21 -14.75 4.69
N TYR A 38 10.26 -15.53 3.61
CA TYR A 38 10.13 -15.00 2.26
C TYR A 38 8.76 -14.35 2.01
N GLU A 39 7.67 -14.90 2.56
CA GLU A 39 6.34 -14.29 2.51
C GLU A 39 6.31 -12.92 3.22
N ALA A 40 6.96 -12.81 4.39
CA ALA A 40 7.09 -11.55 5.10
C ALA A 40 7.94 -10.53 4.32
N CYS A 41 9.02 -10.98 3.67
CA CYS A 41 9.81 -10.13 2.77
C CYS A 41 8.96 -9.60 1.61
N ALA A 42 8.17 -10.46 0.96
CA ALA A 42 7.29 -10.06 -0.12
C ALA A 42 6.25 -9.03 0.33
N GLN A 43 5.66 -9.23 1.51
CA GLN A 43 4.69 -8.29 2.08
C GLN A 43 5.30 -6.91 2.31
N VAL A 44 6.53 -6.83 2.87
CA VAL A 44 7.24 -5.55 3.04
C VAL A 44 7.57 -4.89 1.69
N GLU A 45 8.00 -5.66 0.68
CA GLU A 45 8.26 -5.13 -0.66
C GLU A 45 6.99 -4.54 -1.30
N ILE A 46 5.83 -5.16 -1.09
CA ILE A 46 4.53 -4.66 -1.53
C ILE A 46 4.17 -3.41 -0.72
N ASP A 47 4.10 -3.52 0.61
CA ASP A 47 3.50 -2.52 1.47
C ASP A 47 4.31 -1.22 1.54
N ASP A 48 5.61 -1.34 1.77
CA ASP A 48 6.46 -0.18 2.06
C ASP A 48 7.13 0.37 0.81
N TYR A 49 7.32 -0.47 -0.22
CA TYR A 49 8.15 -0.13 -1.38
C TYR A 49 7.45 -0.22 -2.73
N GLN A 50 6.21 -0.73 -2.81
CA GLN A 50 5.48 -0.91 -4.07
C GLN A 50 6.30 -1.68 -5.13
N ASN A 51 7.21 -2.55 -4.68
CA ASN A 51 8.16 -3.28 -5.53
C ASN A 51 7.66 -4.71 -5.76
N TYR A 52 6.77 -4.83 -6.72
CA TYR A 52 6.11 -6.10 -7.06
C TYR A 52 7.07 -7.10 -7.71
N GLU A 53 8.13 -6.65 -8.37
CA GLU A 53 9.18 -7.50 -8.94
C GLU A 53 9.93 -8.25 -7.83
N LYS A 54 10.40 -7.54 -6.80
CA LYS A 54 11.07 -8.18 -5.65
C LYS A 54 10.12 -9.03 -4.82
N ALA A 55 8.86 -8.60 -4.69
CA ALA A 55 7.84 -9.40 -4.03
C ALA A 55 7.61 -10.73 -4.76
N LEU A 56 7.59 -10.71 -6.11
CA LEU A 56 7.46 -11.90 -6.93
C LEU A 56 8.63 -12.87 -6.75
N ASP A 57 9.87 -12.34 -6.72
CA ASP A 57 11.07 -13.15 -6.47
C ASP A 57 11.00 -13.83 -5.10
N ALA A 58 10.65 -13.06 -4.06
CA ALA A 58 10.50 -13.58 -2.70
C ALA A 58 9.41 -14.65 -2.59
N LEU A 59 8.21 -14.44 -3.15
CA LEU A 59 7.14 -15.45 -3.14
C LEU A 59 7.51 -16.71 -3.94
N THR A 60 8.28 -16.56 -5.00
CA THR A 60 8.79 -17.70 -5.77
C THR A 60 9.76 -18.53 -4.94
N GLU A 61 10.61 -17.91 -4.14
CA GLU A 61 11.47 -18.62 -3.17
C GLU A 61 10.66 -19.23 -2.03
N ALA A 62 9.62 -18.56 -1.53
CA ALA A 62 8.70 -19.11 -0.54
C ALA A 62 8.05 -20.41 -1.04
N PHE A 63 7.54 -20.40 -2.28
CA PHE A 63 6.93 -21.56 -2.92
C PHE A 63 7.93 -22.73 -3.04
N LYS A 64 9.16 -22.47 -3.48
CA LYS A 64 10.23 -23.49 -3.58
C LYS A 64 10.60 -24.09 -2.22
N CYS A 65 10.55 -23.29 -1.16
CA CYS A 65 10.82 -23.76 0.20
C CYS A 65 9.69 -24.68 0.68
N LEU A 66 8.43 -24.26 0.53
CA LEU A 66 7.27 -25.06 0.93
C LEU A 66 7.12 -26.33 0.11
N SER A 67 7.44 -26.32 -1.19
CA SER A 67 7.37 -27.53 -2.01
C SER A 67 8.35 -28.63 -1.58
N ARG A 68 9.35 -28.29 -0.76
CA ARG A 68 10.35 -29.22 -0.20
C ARG A 68 10.03 -29.62 1.25
N ALA A 69 9.01 -29.01 1.86
CA ALA A 69 8.58 -29.34 3.22
C ALA A 69 7.86 -30.70 3.27
N GLN A 70 7.78 -31.27 4.47
CA GLN A 70 7.10 -32.54 4.67
C GLN A 70 5.59 -32.36 4.57
N ASP A 71 4.96 -33.24 3.80
CA ASP A 71 3.56 -33.14 3.46
C ASP A 71 2.67 -33.37 4.70
N THR A 72 2.05 -32.29 5.17
CA THR A 72 1.19 -32.27 6.35
C THR A 72 -0.28 -32.08 6.00
N GLY A 73 -0.65 -32.12 4.70
CA GLY A 73 -2.00 -31.84 4.19
C GLY A 73 -2.38 -30.34 4.24
N GLN A 74 -1.92 -29.60 5.25
CA GLN A 74 -2.02 -28.13 5.30
C GLN A 74 -1.09 -27.44 4.28
N GLN A 75 -0.07 -28.15 3.82
CA GLN A 75 0.91 -27.68 2.84
C GLN A 75 0.29 -27.44 1.46
N GLU A 76 -0.60 -28.33 0.99
CA GLU A 76 -1.24 -28.18 -0.32
C GLU A 76 -2.07 -26.90 -0.42
N GLY A 77 -2.83 -26.58 0.64
CA GLY A 77 -3.60 -25.33 0.71
C GLY A 77 -2.72 -24.09 0.64
N ARG A 78 -1.62 -24.06 1.41
CA ARG A 78 -0.66 -22.94 1.38
C ARG A 78 0.07 -22.82 0.05
N LEU A 79 0.40 -23.94 -0.59
CA LEU A 79 1.01 -23.92 -1.93
C LEU A 79 0.05 -23.37 -2.98
N ALA A 80 -1.23 -23.76 -2.92
CA ALA A 80 -2.26 -23.22 -3.81
C ALA A 80 -2.46 -21.71 -3.60
N GLU A 81 -2.53 -21.26 -2.35
CA GLU A 81 -2.61 -19.83 -2.01
C GLU A 81 -1.40 -19.05 -2.53
N LEU A 82 -0.18 -19.54 -2.29
CA LEU A 82 1.05 -18.91 -2.81
C LEU A 82 1.07 -18.88 -4.32
N GLN A 83 0.65 -19.96 -4.98
CA GLN A 83 0.60 -20.02 -6.43
C GLN A 83 -0.40 -19.00 -7.00
N HIS A 84 -1.56 -18.84 -6.37
CA HIS A 84 -2.54 -17.80 -6.72
C HIS A 84 -1.95 -16.40 -6.57
N ARG A 85 -1.34 -16.09 -5.41
CA ARG A 85 -0.68 -14.80 -5.16
C ARG A 85 0.42 -14.49 -6.19
N VAL A 86 1.26 -15.48 -6.51
CA VAL A 86 2.29 -15.38 -7.54
C VAL A 86 1.68 -15.07 -8.92
N ALA A 87 0.55 -15.70 -9.27
CA ALA A 87 -0.12 -15.44 -10.54
C ALA A 87 -0.68 -14.01 -10.63
N LEU A 88 -1.29 -13.50 -9.56
CA LEU A 88 -1.80 -12.13 -9.48
C LEU A 88 -0.68 -11.10 -9.60
N ILE A 89 0.42 -11.28 -8.86
CA ILE A 89 1.57 -10.37 -8.92
C ILE A 89 2.22 -10.42 -10.31
N LYS A 90 2.36 -11.60 -10.93
CA LYS A 90 2.86 -11.72 -12.31
C LYS A 90 2.02 -10.94 -13.30
N LYS A 91 0.68 -11.03 -13.21
CA LYS A 91 -0.23 -10.22 -14.03
C LYS A 91 0.03 -8.73 -13.83
N PHE A 92 0.12 -8.27 -12.58
CA PHE A 92 0.35 -6.85 -12.30
C PHE A 92 1.71 -6.34 -12.80
N VAL A 93 2.79 -7.09 -12.55
CA VAL A 93 4.13 -6.77 -13.06
C VAL A 93 4.12 -6.73 -14.59
N HIS A 94 3.43 -7.67 -15.24
CA HIS A 94 3.30 -7.68 -16.69
C HIS A 94 2.56 -6.44 -17.21
N ALA A 95 1.44 -6.04 -16.60
CA ALA A 95 0.75 -4.79 -16.96
C ALA A 95 1.68 -3.58 -16.91
N ARG A 96 2.47 -3.45 -15.83
CA ARG A 96 3.43 -2.35 -15.67
C ARG A 96 4.52 -2.37 -16.72
N SER A 97 5.06 -3.55 -17.05
CA SER A 97 6.09 -3.70 -18.09
C SER A 97 5.57 -3.45 -19.50
N LEU A 98 4.30 -3.75 -19.76
CA LEU A 98 3.66 -3.62 -21.07
C LEU A 98 3.23 -2.17 -21.34
N TYR A 99 2.96 -1.38 -20.30
CA TYR A 99 2.49 0.00 -20.42
C TYR A 99 3.27 0.90 -21.40
N PRO A 100 4.63 0.92 -21.43
CA PRO A 100 5.36 1.74 -22.39
C PRO A 100 5.21 1.28 -23.85
N GLU A 101 4.86 0.02 -24.09
CA GLU A 101 4.69 -0.56 -25.43
C GLU A 101 3.23 -0.47 -25.90
N ASP A 102 2.29 -0.87 -25.04
CA ASP A 102 0.86 -0.85 -25.29
C ASP A 102 0.09 -0.41 -24.02
N PRO A 103 -0.18 0.90 -23.88
CA PRO A 103 -0.92 1.44 -22.74
C PRO A 103 -2.33 0.88 -22.63
N VAL A 104 -2.98 0.57 -23.76
CA VAL A 104 -4.37 0.12 -23.80
C VAL A 104 -4.46 -1.31 -23.28
N ALA A 105 -3.59 -2.20 -23.78
CA ALA A 105 -3.51 -3.57 -23.30
C ALA A 105 -3.12 -3.65 -21.82
N ALA A 106 -2.18 -2.79 -21.37
CA ALA A 106 -1.79 -2.72 -19.97
C ALA A 106 -2.94 -2.31 -19.04
N VAL A 107 -3.76 -1.35 -19.47
CA VAL A 107 -4.96 -0.91 -18.74
C VAL A 107 -6.00 -2.02 -18.68
N GLN A 108 -6.29 -2.69 -19.80
CA GLN A 108 -7.23 -3.82 -19.82
C GLN A 108 -6.77 -4.96 -18.90
N LEU A 109 -5.46 -5.22 -18.86
CA LEU A 109 -4.90 -6.23 -17.98
C LEU A 109 -5.07 -5.84 -16.51
N CYS A 110 -4.83 -4.57 -16.17
CA CYS A 110 -5.05 -4.06 -14.82
C CYS A 110 -6.53 -4.03 -14.43
N GLU A 111 -7.44 -3.74 -15.36
CA GLU A 111 -8.89 -3.82 -15.13
C GLU A 111 -9.34 -5.25 -14.88
N SER A 112 -8.89 -6.22 -15.69
CA SER A 112 -9.20 -7.64 -15.44
C SER A 112 -8.63 -8.13 -14.10
N LEU A 113 -7.48 -7.58 -13.68
CA LEU A 113 -6.88 -7.90 -12.39
C LEU A 113 -7.74 -7.41 -11.21
N LEU A 114 -8.42 -6.27 -11.33
CA LEU A 114 -9.34 -5.76 -10.31
C LEU A 114 -10.61 -6.62 -10.17
N GLU A 115 -10.93 -7.46 -11.15
CA GLU A 115 -12.06 -8.40 -11.11
C GLU A 115 -11.69 -9.73 -10.46
N GLU A 116 -10.40 -10.02 -10.27
CA GLU A 116 -9.94 -11.27 -9.67
C GLU A 116 -10.29 -11.34 -8.17
N PRO A 117 -10.79 -12.49 -7.68
CA PRO A 117 -11.02 -12.68 -6.25
C PRO A 117 -9.70 -12.74 -5.49
N GLU A 118 -9.72 -12.26 -4.24
CA GLU A 118 -8.56 -12.32 -3.33
C GLU A 118 -7.33 -11.56 -3.88
N LEU A 119 -7.58 -10.46 -4.60
CA LEU A 119 -6.52 -9.60 -5.10
C LEU A 119 -5.63 -9.07 -3.97
N ASP A 120 -6.24 -8.57 -2.90
CA ASP A 120 -5.58 -8.13 -1.67
C ASP A 120 -5.39 -9.34 -0.73
N PRO A 121 -4.17 -9.66 -0.26
CA PRO A 121 -2.97 -8.81 -0.19
C PRO A 121 -1.91 -9.04 -1.28
N ALA A 122 -2.16 -9.88 -2.30
CA ALA A 122 -1.17 -10.14 -3.34
C ALA A 122 -0.82 -8.88 -4.15
N VAL A 123 -1.83 -8.14 -4.56
CA VAL A 123 -1.73 -6.83 -5.20
C VAL A 123 -2.66 -5.90 -4.45
N ARG A 124 -2.13 -4.78 -3.95
CA ARG A 124 -2.98 -3.86 -3.21
C ARG A 124 -3.96 -3.23 -4.18
N THR A 125 -5.23 -3.30 -3.83
CA THR A 125 -6.33 -2.68 -4.59
C THR A 125 -6.01 -1.22 -4.90
N GLY A 126 -5.44 -0.51 -3.92
CA GLY A 126 -4.98 0.87 -4.10
C GLY A 126 -3.93 1.06 -5.18
N ASP A 127 -2.91 0.19 -5.25
CA ASP A 127 -1.85 0.30 -6.26
C ASP A 127 -2.39 0.05 -7.69
N ALA A 128 -3.33 -0.89 -7.84
CA ALA A 128 -4.01 -1.15 -9.12
C ALA A 128 -4.89 0.03 -9.57
N PHE A 129 -5.69 0.61 -8.66
CA PHE A 129 -6.44 1.83 -8.97
C PHE A 129 -5.53 3.02 -9.22
N GLY A 130 -4.42 3.15 -8.48
CA GLY A 130 -3.40 4.18 -8.68
C GLY A 130 -2.86 4.18 -10.10
N PHE A 131 -2.53 2.99 -10.61
CA PHE A 131 -2.10 2.79 -11.99
C PHE A 131 -3.15 3.28 -13.01
N LEU A 132 -4.42 2.92 -12.83
CA LEU A 132 -5.51 3.34 -13.73
C LEU A 132 -5.76 4.85 -13.69
N VAL A 133 -5.73 5.45 -12.49
CA VAL A 133 -5.89 6.90 -12.32
C VAL A 133 -4.74 7.64 -13.00
N GLU A 134 -3.51 7.16 -12.83
CA GLU A 134 -2.34 7.74 -13.48
C GLU A 134 -2.45 7.70 -15.00
N HIS A 135 -2.84 6.54 -15.56
CA HIS A 135 -3.07 6.40 -17.01
C HIS A 135 -4.06 7.43 -17.55
N HIS A 136 -5.25 7.52 -16.96
CA HIS A 136 -6.28 8.45 -17.44
C HIS A 136 -5.87 9.92 -17.26
N CYS A 137 -5.11 10.25 -16.21
CA CYS A 137 -4.54 11.58 -16.06
C CYS A 137 -3.51 11.91 -17.15
N GLN A 138 -2.69 10.94 -17.56
CA GLN A 138 -1.72 11.11 -18.65
C GLN A 138 -2.41 11.31 -20.01
N GLN A 139 -3.56 10.67 -20.23
CA GLN A 139 -4.38 10.85 -21.45
C GLN A 139 -5.21 12.14 -21.45
N GLY A 140 -5.31 12.84 -20.31
CA GLY A 140 -6.18 14.02 -20.15
C GLY A 140 -7.66 13.67 -19.91
N ASP A 141 -8.00 12.40 -19.73
CA ASP A 141 -9.35 11.92 -19.47
C ASP A 141 -9.72 12.04 -17.98
N PHE A 142 -9.80 13.28 -17.49
CA PHE A 142 -10.05 13.57 -16.07
C PHE A 142 -11.40 13.05 -15.55
N GLN A 143 -12.39 12.88 -16.43
CA GLN A 143 -13.68 12.28 -16.09
C GLN A 143 -13.54 10.81 -15.68
N GLN A 144 -12.81 10.01 -16.48
CA GLN A 144 -12.58 8.60 -16.18
C GLN A 144 -11.65 8.43 -14.98
N ALA A 145 -10.58 9.22 -14.90
CA ALA A 145 -9.69 9.26 -13.75
C ALA A 145 -10.44 9.56 -12.43
N SER A 146 -11.37 10.52 -12.45
CA SER A 146 -12.20 10.87 -11.28
C SER A 146 -13.14 9.73 -10.87
N ARG A 147 -13.74 9.02 -11.84
CA ARG A 147 -14.56 7.84 -11.57
C ARG A 147 -13.75 6.72 -10.91
N ARG A 148 -12.56 6.43 -11.42
CA ARG A 148 -11.65 5.42 -10.83
C ARG A 148 -11.22 5.83 -9.41
N LEU A 149 -10.92 7.10 -9.20
CA LEU A 149 -10.59 7.64 -7.88
C LEU A 149 -11.75 7.52 -6.88
N GLN A 150 -12.98 7.80 -7.31
CA GLN A 150 -14.17 7.63 -6.48
C GLN A 150 -14.46 6.17 -6.14
N GLN A 151 -14.21 5.24 -7.09
CA GLN A 151 -14.29 3.81 -6.82
C GLN A 151 -13.29 3.42 -5.71
N LEU A 152 -12.04 3.88 -5.82
CA LEU A 152 -11.03 3.67 -4.79
C LEU A 152 -11.44 4.23 -3.43
N GLN A 153 -12.03 5.43 -3.37
CA GLN A 153 -12.54 6.06 -2.14
C GLN A 153 -13.70 5.31 -1.48
N ARG A 154 -14.46 4.51 -2.23
CA ARG A 154 -15.53 3.66 -1.66
C ARG A 154 -14.96 2.40 -1.03
N LEU A 155 -13.85 1.91 -1.56
CA LEU A 155 -13.18 0.70 -1.08
C LEU A 155 -12.23 0.99 0.09
N LEU A 156 -11.59 2.16 0.09
CA LEU A 156 -10.61 2.55 1.10
C LEU A 156 -10.94 3.90 1.73
N PRO A 157 -10.56 4.13 3.01
CA PRO A 157 -10.67 5.43 3.64
C PRO A 157 -9.96 6.54 2.84
N ALA A 158 -10.52 7.74 2.82
CA ALA A 158 -9.99 8.87 2.04
C ALA A 158 -8.54 9.25 2.39
N GLN A 159 -8.10 9.02 3.64
CA GLN A 159 -6.71 9.27 4.04
C GLN A 159 -5.72 8.31 3.36
N SER A 160 -6.15 7.09 3.01
CA SER A 160 -5.31 6.08 2.36
C SER A 160 -5.12 6.35 0.87
N VAL A 161 -6.05 7.05 0.22
CA VAL A 161 -6.00 7.33 -1.23
C VAL A 161 -4.74 8.10 -1.64
N LYS A 162 -4.24 8.97 -0.76
CA LYS A 162 -3.01 9.74 -0.99
C LYS A 162 -1.74 8.89 -1.06
N LEU A 163 -1.78 7.65 -0.54
CA LEU A 163 -0.65 6.71 -0.58
C LEU A 163 -0.53 6.02 -1.94
N TYR A 164 -1.62 5.98 -2.71
CA TYR A 164 -1.71 5.20 -3.94
C TYR A 164 -1.70 6.04 -5.22
N VAL A 165 -2.07 7.32 -5.11
CA VAL A 165 -2.20 8.21 -6.27
C VAL A 165 -1.16 9.31 -6.19
N SER A 166 -0.44 9.55 -7.29
CA SER A 166 0.62 10.55 -7.34
C SER A 166 0.08 11.97 -7.02
N PRO A 167 0.86 12.82 -6.35
CA PRO A 167 0.47 14.20 -6.09
C PRO A 167 0.13 14.99 -7.35
N ALA A 168 0.82 14.70 -8.47
CA ALA A 168 0.57 15.33 -9.76
C ALA A 168 -0.81 14.94 -10.32
N SER A 169 -1.15 13.64 -10.30
CA SER A 169 -2.45 13.15 -10.73
C SER A 169 -3.59 13.71 -9.86
N LEU A 170 -3.39 13.77 -8.54
CA LEU A 170 -4.37 14.36 -7.61
C LEU A 170 -4.57 15.86 -7.87
N GLN A 171 -3.50 16.62 -8.11
CA GLN A 171 -3.59 18.05 -8.45
C GLN A 171 -4.29 18.27 -9.79
N ALA A 172 -3.99 17.45 -10.80
CA ALA A 172 -4.65 17.53 -12.10
C ALA A 172 -6.16 17.28 -11.97
N LEU A 173 -6.55 16.27 -11.18
CA LEU A 173 -7.97 15.98 -10.92
C LEU A 173 -8.68 17.05 -10.10
N GLN A 174 -7.97 17.74 -9.21
CA GLN A 174 -8.53 18.88 -8.46
C GLN A 174 -8.77 20.10 -9.36
N ARG A 175 -7.88 20.36 -10.32
CA ARG A 175 -7.97 21.52 -11.21
C ARG A 175 -9.02 21.33 -12.31
N GLU A 176 -9.03 20.16 -12.95
CA GLU A 176 -9.82 19.90 -14.16
C GLU A 176 -11.09 19.09 -13.86
N GLY A 177 -11.06 18.22 -12.84
CA GLY A 177 -12.17 17.31 -12.51
C GLY A 177 -13.10 17.79 -11.39
N GLY A 178 -12.76 18.87 -10.69
CA GLY A 178 -13.56 19.40 -9.58
C GLY A 178 -13.66 18.48 -8.36
N VAL A 179 -12.75 17.49 -8.23
CA VAL A 179 -12.80 16.51 -7.14
C VAL A 179 -12.30 17.14 -5.83
N ALA A 180 -13.20 17.39 -4.90
CA ALA A 180 -12.85 17.76 -3.53
C ALA A 180 -12.27 16.54 -2.81
N LEU A 181 -10.95 16.37 -2.83
CA LEU A 181 -10.28 15.52 -1.84
C LEU A 181 -10.43 16.21 -0.50
N ASP A 182 -11.30 15.66 0.35
CA ASP A 182 -11.59 16.23 1.66
C ASP A 182 -10.27 16.55 2.38
N ARG A 183 -10.07 17.85 2.64
CA ARG A 183 -8.96 18.33 3.45
C ARG A 183 -9.28 17.82 4.85
N GLY A 184 -8.60 16.75 5.26
CA GLY A 184 -8.73 16.18 6.59
C GLY A 184 -8.78 17.27 7.68
N PRO A 185 -9.52 17.05 8.77
CA PRO A 185 -9.78 18.08 9.75
C PRO A 185 -8.49 18.36 10.51
N GLY A 186 -7.79 19.45 10.17
CA GLY A 186 -6.47 19.67 10.77
C GLY A 186 -5.67 20.86 10.30
N ARG A 187 -6.27 22.04 10.16
CA ARG A 187 -5.64 23.32 10.52
C ARG A 187 -6.67 24.44 10.46
N ARG A 188 -7.34 24.64 11.60
CA ARG A 188 -8.03 25.90 11.85
C ARG A 188 -6.99 27.02 11.82
N ARG A 189 -7.39 28.11 11.14
CA ARG A 189 -6.79 29.44 11.09
C ARG A 189 -5.83 29.75 12.24
N SER A 190 -4.62 30.16 11.90
CA SER A 190 -3.80 31.00 12.77
C SER A 190 -2.84 31.79 11.89
N LEU A 191 -3.33 32.88 11.31
CA LEU A 191 -2.51 33.99 10.85
C LEU A 191 -3.27 35.32 11.07
N LYS A 192 -2.51 36.27 11.64
CA LYS A 192 -2.77 37.65 12.04
C LYS A 192 -3.31 37.85 13.46
N GLU A 193 -2.41 38.15 14.42
CA GLU A 193 -1.70 39.43 14.70
C GLU A 193 -2.65 40.36 15.47
N GLU A 194 -2.38 40.55 16.78
CA GLU A 194 -1.94 41.85 17.39
C GLU A 194 -3.19 42.71 17.67
N GLU A 195 -3.47 43.31 18.83
CA GLU A 195 -2.75 43.83 20.00
C GLU A 195 -3.86 44.13 21.05
N GLU A 196 -3.48 44.28 22.33
CA GLU A 196 -4.03 45.22 23.37
C GLU A 196 -5.57 45.37 23.52
N GLU A 197 -6.17 45.31 24.71
CA GLU A 197 -5.98 46.21 25.85
C GLU A 197 -6.47 45.53 27.14
N GLU A 198 -5.79 45.86 28.24
CA GLU A 198 -6.21 45.65 29.62
C GLU A 198 -7.43 46.54 29.92
N GLU A 199 -8.52 45.99 30.46
CA GLU A 199 -9.45 46.77 31.28
C GLU A 199 -9.70 46.01 32.60
N GLU A 200 -9.18 46.61 33.66
CA GLU A 200 -9.53 46.33 35.06
C GLU A 200 -10.98 46.78 35.29
N GLU A 201 -11.86 45.89 35.73
CA GLU A 201 -13.09 46.28 36.43
C GLU A 201 -12.99 45.88 37.91
N GLU A 202 -12.70 46.89 38.74
CA GLU A 202 -13.00 46.88 40.16
C GLU A 202 -14.51 46.70 40.35
N VAL A 203 -14.93 45.60 40.98
CA VAL A 203 -16.30 45.49 41.51
C VAL A 203 -16.24 45.74 43.01
N GLU A 204 -16.55 46.99 43.36
CA GLU A 204 -16.93 47.45 44.69
C GLU A 204 -18.29 46.83 45.04
N GLU A 205 -18.31 45.73 45.81
CA GLU A 205 -19.54 45.31 46.50
C GLU A 205 -19.59 45.96 47.89
N ASP A 206 -20.18 47.16 47.92
CA ASP A 206 -20.68 47.79 49.12
C ASP A 206 -22.21 47.86 49.00
N LEU A 207 -22.94 46.96 49.66
CA LEU A 207 -24.38 47.11 49.90
C LEU A 207 -24.81 46.44 51.22
N PRO A 208 -25.88 46.94 51.86
CA PRO A 208 -25.83 47.32 53.27
C PRO A 208 -26.72 46.48 54.19
N VAL A 209 -26.32 46.49 55.46
CA VAL A 209 -27.11 46.65 56.71
C VAL A 209 -28.58 46.19 56.70
N SER A 210 -28.90 45.22 57.57
CA SER A 210 -29.85 45.38 58.70
C SER A 210 -29.76 44.21 59.67
#